data_AF-A0A8H8P1M3-F1
#
_entry.id   AF-A0A8H8P1M3-F1
#
_cell.length_a   1.000
_cell.length_b   1.000
_cell.length_c   1.000
_cell.angle_alpha   90.00
_cell.angle_beta   90.00
_cell.angle_gamma   90.00
#
_symmetry.space_group_name_H-M   'P 1'
#
loop_
_entity.id
_entity.type
_entity.pdbx_description
1 polymer ?
#
loop_
_entity_poly.entity_id
_entity_poly.type
_entity_poly.pdbx_seq_one_letter_code
_entity_poly.pdbx_strand_id
1 'polypeptide(L)'
;MITNGSWARICFRPSDYRGTVQLKPPPNRPGACEIIASDEPASIDTFKPKMPHSFGYRARTRHMFKRGFKEHGPIKLSTFVTPYRIGDIVDIKANAAQQKGMPHKYYHGRTGIVYNVTPRAVGVLVKKIVGNRYIEKRVNLRVEHIRHSNSRQDFLTRVKANAVTSKEAKEKGEKVSMKRVPGLPRAGYTLSAADNQPQTLVPVPYETTI
;
A
#
# COMPACT_ATOMS: atom_id res chain seq x y z
N MET A 1 -44.72 -24.34 46.46
CA MET A 1 -45.97 -24.29 45.67
C MET A 1 -45.66 -23.67 44.33
N ILE A 2 -46.05 -24.37 43.28
CA ILE A 2 -45.81 -24.10 41.85
C ILE A 2 -46.91 -23.17 41.35
N THR A 3 -46.59 -22.23 40.44
CA THR A 3 -47.31 -21.84 39.20
C THR A 3 -46.70 -20.52 38.69
N ASN A 4 -45.96 -20.56 37.58
CA ASN A 4 -46.38 -20.22 36.20
C ASN A 4 -46.79 -18.74 36.07
N GLY A 5 -46.22 -17.90 35.20
CA GLY A 5 -45.35 -18.08 34.05
C GLY A 5 -45.38 -16.80 33.20
N SER A 6 -44.77 -16.86 32.02
CA SER A 6 -44.88 -15.90 30.90
C SER A 6 -43.97 -14.66 30.89
N TRP A 7 -42.76 -14.92 30.40
CA TRP A 7 -41.93 -13.97 29.63
C TRP A 7 -42.67 -13.45 28.39
N ALA A 8 -42.57 -12.15 28.10
CA ALA A 8 -42.80 -11.61 26.76
C ALA A 8 -41.58 -10.79 26.32
N ARG A 9 -40.74 -11.43 25.49
CA ARG A 9 -39.75 -10.77 24.62
C ARG A 9 -40.49 -9.90 23.62
N ILE A 10 -40.18 -8.61 23.59
CA ILE A 10 -40.46 -7.80 22.39
C ILE A 10 -39.38 -8.13 21.38
N CYS A 11 -39.63 -9.17 20.60
CA CYS A 11 -38.92 -9.47 19.37
C CYS A 11 -39.36 -8.46 18.31
N PHE A 12 -38.47 -7.52 17.97
CA PHE A 12 -38.64 -6.66 16.80
C PHE A 12 -38.53 -7.54 15.55
N ARG A 13 -39.66 -7.84 14.90
CA ARG A 13 -39.69 -8.52 13.60
C ARG A 13 -39.21 -7.55 12.53
N PRO A 14 -38.16 -7.88 11.75
CA PRO A 14 -37.82 -7.15 10.54
C PRO A 14 -38.67 -7.69 9.39
N SER A 15 -39.90 -7.20 9.21
CA SER A 15 -40.72 -7.55 8.03
C SER A 15 -41.46 -6.41 7.36
N ASP A 16 -41.47 -5.19 7.91
CA ASP A 16 -42.27 -4.08 7.35
C ASP A 16 -41.46 -2.82 7.02
N TYR A 17 -40.37 -3.00 6.26
CA TYR A 17 -39.78 -1.94 5.44
C TYR A 17 -39.75 -2.36 3.97
N ARG A 18 -40.94 -2.56 3.39
CA ARG A 18 -41.11 -2.41 1.93
C ARG A 18 -41.13 -0.92 1.63
N GLY A 19 -39.94 -0.36 1.43
CA GLY A 19 -39.74 1.04 1.06
C GLY A 19 -38.53 1.16 0.15
N THR A 20 -38.55 0.46 -0.98
CA THR A 20 -37.63 0.75 -2.08
C THR A 20 -37.94 2.14 -2.60
N VAL A 21 -37.07 3.12 -2.30
CA VAL A 21 -37.05 4.41 -2.99
C VAL A 21 -36.60 4.13 -4.43
N GLN A 22 -37.55 3.68 -5.25
CA GLN A 22 -37.43 3.61 -6.69
C GLN A 22 -37.51 5.05 -7.20
N LEU A 23 -36.36 5.66 -7.47
CA LEU A 23 -36.32 6.86 -8.29
C LEU A 23 -36.81 6.46 -9.69
N LYS A 24 -38.07 6.81 -9.99
CA LYS A 24 -38.72 6.59 -11.27
C LYS A 24 -38.09 7.56 -12.29
N PRO A 25 -37.42 7.10 -13.35
CA PRO A 25 -37.02 7.99 -14.45
C PRO A 25 -38.29 8.42 -15.22
N PRO A 26 -38.43 9.71 -15.60
CA PRO A 26 -39.55 10.14 -16.42
C PRO A 26 -39.48 9.52 -17.82
N PRO A 27 -40.60 9.02 -18.38
CA PRO A 27 -40.69 8.62 -19.78
C PRO A 27 -41.25 9.79 -20.61
N ASN A 28 -40.50 10.28 -21.59
CA ASN A 28 -41.01 10.85 -22.85
C ASN A 28 -39.83 11.19 -23.76
N ARG A 29 -39.53 10.32 -24.74
CA ARG A 29 -40.04 10.26 -26.12
C ARG A 29 -39.36 11.29 -27.06
N PRO A 30 -38.91 10.82 -28.24
CA PRO A 30 -38.11 11.58 -29.19
C PRO A 30 -38.97 12.46 -30.10
N GLY A 31 -38.36 13.51 -30.64
CA GLY A 31 -38.83 14.19 -31.85
C GLY A 31 -39.72 15.41 -31.62
N ALA A 32 -39.10 16.55 -31.32
CA ALA A 32 -39.53 17.88 -31.75
C ALA A 32 -38.36 18.84 -31.49
N CYS A 33 -37.50 19.07 -32.48
CA CYS A 33 -36.67 20.26 -32.50
C CYS A 33 -37.55 21.37 -33.08
N GLU A 34 -38.21 22.14 -32.22
CA GLU A 34 -38.67 23.47 -32.60
C GLU A 34 -37.43 24.32 -32.88
N ILE A 35 -37.38 24.85 -34.10
CA ILE A 35 -36.37 25.79 -34.56
C ILE A 35 -36.76 27.14 -33.92
N ILE A 36 -36.10 27.49 -32.82
CA ILE A 36 -36.05 28.87 -32.35
C ILE A 36 -34.72 29.42 -32.86
N ALA A 37 -34.81 30.18 -33.95
CA ALA A 37 -33.72 30.99 -34.46
C ALA A 37 -33.41 32.10 -33.44
N SER A 38 -32.38 31.88 -32.63
CA SER A 38 -31.65 32.93 -31.95
C SER A 38 -30.28 33.01 -32.62
N ASP A 39 -30.14 33.98 -33.51
CA ASP A 39 -28.90 34.42 -34.14
C ASP A 39 -27.96 34.98 -33.07
N GLU A 40 -27.24 34.10 -32.38
CA GLU A 40 -25.98 34.45 -31.73
C GLU A 40 -24.86 33.79 -32.54
N PRO A 41 -23.86 34.55 -33.03
CA PRO A 41 -22.73 33.93 -33.71
C PRO A 41 -22.03 33.06 -32.68
N ALA A 42 -22.20 31.74 -32.80
CA ALA A 42 -21.45 30.76 -32.04
C ALA A 42 -19.99 31.16 -32.12
N SER A 43 -19.44 31.68 -31.02
CA SER A 43 -18.01 31.79 -30.89
C SER A 43 -17.50 30.39 -31.16
N ILE A 44 -16.61 30.29 -32.14
CA ILE A 44 -15.94 29.06 -32.52
C ILE A 44 -14.97 28.78 -31.38
N ASP A 45 -15.53 28.46 -30.22
CA ASP A 45 -14.84 28.17 -28.99
C ASP A 45 -14.00 26.95 -29.33
N THR A 46 -12.72 27.25 -29.50
CA THR A 46 -11.68 26.33 -29.86
C THR A 46 -11.85 25.04 -29.08
N PHE A 47 -12.41 24.02 -29.72
CA PHE A 47 -12.26 22.64 -29.26
C PHE A 47 -10.79 22.31 -29.48
N LYS A 48 -9.92 22.85 -28.62
CA LYS A 48 -8.49 22.70 -28.67
C LYS A 48 -8.26 21.19 -28.54
N PRO A 49 -7.85 20.49 -29.62
CA PRO A 49 -7.70 19.05 -29.56
C PRO A 49 -6.71 18.77 -28.43
N LYS A 50 -7.18 18.06 -27.40
CA LYS A 50 -6.32 17.63 -26.30
C LYS A 50 -5.27 16.72 -26.91
N MET A 51 -4.08 17.25 -27.15
CA MET A 51 -3.01 16.51 -27.82
C MET A 51 -2.85 15.15 -27.13
N PRO A 52 -2.92 14.04 -27.88
CA PRO A 52 -2.87 12.72 -27.28
C PRO A 52 -1.54 12.57 -26.54
N HIS A 53 -1.62 12.16 -25.27
CA HIS A 53 -0.41 11.83 -24.54
C HIS A 53 0.26 10.60 -25.17
N SER A 54 1.58 10.62 -25.26
CA SER A 54 2.32 9.43 -25.71
C SER A 54 2.29 8.36 -24.62
N PHE A 55 1.70 7.20 -24.93
CA PHE A 55 1.57 6.07 -24.00
C PHE A 55 2.68 5.03 -24.15
N GLY A 56 3.91 5.48 -24.43
CA GLY A 56 5.06 4.59 -24.54
C GLY A 56 5.37 3.82 -23.26
N TYR A 57 6.15 2.74 -23.39
CA TYR A 57 6.50 1.85 -22.27
C TYR A 57 7.12 2.57 -21.07
N ARG A 58 7.91 3.62 -21.35
CA ARG A 58 8.59 4.47 -20.36
C ARG A 58 7.96 5.86 -20.23
N ALA A 59 6.73 6.04 -20.71
CA ALA A 59 6.03 7.32 -20.54
C ALA A 59 5.77 7.59 -19.05
N ARG A 60 5.97 8.85 -18.63
CA ARG A 60 5.78 9.33 -17.26
C ARG A 60 6.75 8.72 -16.22
N THR A 61 7.96 8.32 -16.62
CA THR A 61 8.96 7.74 -15.70
C THR A 61 10.18 8.63 -15.43
N ARG A 62 10.11 9.93 -15.76
CA ARG A 62 11.25 10.87 -15.66
C ARG A 62 11.92 10.85 -14.28
N HIS A 63 11.14 10.98 -13.21
CA HIS A 63 11.64 10.96 -11.83
C HIS A 63 11.73 9.53 -11.27
N MET A 64 10.82 8.65 -11.67
CA MET A 64 10.72 7.27 -11.16
C MET A 64 11.96 6.43 -11.48
N PHE A 65 12.56 6.62 -12.65
CA PHE A 65 13.78 5.92 -13.05
C PHE A 65 15.05 6.77 -12.87
N LYS A 66 14.92 8.00 -12.35
CA LYS A 66 16.07 8.87 -12.10
C LYS A 66 16.99 8.20 -11.06
N ARG A 67 18.30 8.34 -11.25
CA ARG A 67 19.29 7.97 -10.24
C ARG A 67 19.26 8.94 -9.06
N GLY A 68 19.69 8.47 -7.89
CA GLY A 68 19.88 9.32 -6.73
C GLY A 68 20.89 10.43 -7.00
N PHE A 69 20.81 11.52 -6.24
CA PHE A 69 21.80 12.59 -6.31
C PHE A 69 23.17 12.03 -5.93
N LYS A 70 24.21 12.35 -6.71
CA LYS A 70 25.57 11.81 -6.57
C LYS A 70 25.70 10.27 -6.62
N GLU A 71 24.66 9.56 -7.06
CA GLU A 71 24.69 8.10 -7.26
C GLU A 71 24.76 7.71 -8.75
N HIS A 72 25.34 8.57 -9.59
CA HIS A 72 25.55 8.28 -11.01
C HIS A 72 26.84 7.46 -11.19
N GLY A 73 26.94 6.71 -12.29
CA GLY A 73 28.12 5.89 -12.60
C GLY A 73 27.90 4.38 -12.41
N PRO A 74 28.99 3.61 -12.21
CA PRO A 74 28.94 2.15 -12.18
C PRO A 74 28.12 1.62 -11.00
N ILE A 75 27.48 0.47 -11.22
CA ILE A 75 26.69 -0.19 -10.18
C ILE A 75 27.65 -0.92 -9.21
N LYS A 76 27.39 -0.77 -7.91
CA LYS A 76 28.11 -1.49 -6.85
C LYS A 76 28.04 -3.00 -7.02
N LEU A 77 29.19 -3.65 -6.85
CA LEU A 77 29.40 -5.09 -7.07
C LEU A 77 28.52 -5.97 -6.17
N SER A 78 28.16 -5.49 -4.98
CA SER A 78 27.26 -6.19 -4.06
C SER A 78 25.94 -6.62 -4.71
N THR A 79 25.45 -5.84 -5.68
CA THR A 79 24.18 -6.12 -6.38
C THR A 79 24.27 -7.40 -7.23
N PHE A 80 25.43 -7.71 -7.78
CA PHE A 80 25.64 -8.87 -8.64
C PHE A 80 25.92 -10.15 -7.85
N VAL A 81 26.62 -10.02 -6.72
CA VAL A 81 27.04 -11.16 -5.89
C VAL A 81 25.90 -11.65 -4.98
N THR A 82 24.85 -10.84 -4.78
CA THR A 82 23.71 -11.20 -3.93
C THR A 82 23.00 -12.45 -4.50
N PRO A 83 22.96 -13.59 -3.77
CA PRO A 83 22.34 -14.80 -4.26
C PRO A 83 20.81 -14.71 -4.15
N TYR A 84 20.09 -15.20 -5.16
CA TYR A 84 18.63 -15.31 -5.16
C TYR A 84 18.22 -16.77 -5.31
N ARG A 85 17.27 -17.21 -4.49
CA ARG A 85 16.71 -18.56 -4.52
C ARG A 85 15.21 -18.51 -4.82
N ILE A 86 14.68 -19.64 -5.27
CA ILE A 86 13.25 -19.80 -5.49
C ILE A 86 12.52 -19.69 -4.16
N GLY A 87 11.45 -18.89 -4.10
CA GLY A 87 10.70 -18.62 -2.88
C GLY A 87 11.15 -17.38 -2.09
N ASP A 88 12.26 -16.75 -2.46
CA ASP A 88 12.68 -15.50 -1.83
C ASP A 88 11.70 -14.36 -2.13
N ILE A 89 11.49 -13.50 -1.14
CA ILE A 89 10.65 -12.31 -1.26
C ILE A 89 11.54 -11.14 -1.68
N VAL A 90 11.22 -10.54 -2.82
CA VAL A 90 12.03 -9.52 -3.44
C VAL A 90 11.23 -8.28 -3.80
N ASP A 91 11.89 -7.13 -3.68
CA ASP A 91 11.37 -5.82 -4.01
C ASP A 91 11.93 -5.38 -5.38
N ILE A 92 11.03 -4.91 -6.25
CA ILE A 92 11.37 -4.46 -7.60
C ILE A 92 11.63 -2.96 -7.57
N LYS A 93 12.89 -2.56 -7.79
CA LYS A 93 13.29 -1.16 -7.92
C LYS A 93 14.13 -0.98 -9.18
N ALA A 94 13.53 -0.36 -10.17
CA ALA A 94 14.20 -0.07 -11.45
C ALA A 94 15.46 0.79 -11.24
N ASN A 95 16.52 0.46 -11.97
CA ASN A 95 17.77 1.18 -11.96
C ASN A 95 18.11 1.63 -13.39
N ALA A 96 18.10 2.93 -13.69
CA ALA A 96 18.31 3.40 -15.06
C ALA A 96 19.71 3.15 -15.64
N ALA A 97 20.71 2.85 -14.81
CA ALA A 97 22.06 2.53 -15.28
C ALA A 97 22.08 1.24 -16.15
N GLN A 98 21.12 0.34 -15.94
CA GLN A 98 20.93 -0.85 -16.77
C GLN A 98 19.57 -0.79 -17.45
N GLN A 99 19.58 -0.88 -18.79
CA GLN A 99 18.34 -0.80 -19.58
C GLN A 99 17.74 -2.18 -19.86
N LYS A 100 18.58 -3.22 -19.87
CA LYS A 100 18.19 -4.59 -20.19
C LYS A 100 17.42 -5.20 -19.01
N GLY A 101 16.32 -5.90 -19.30
CA GLY A 101 15.46 -6.52 -18.29
C GLY A 101 14.85 -5.53 -17.30
N MET A 102 14.73 -4.25 -17.69
CA MET A 102 14.10 -3.21 -16.91
C MET A 102 12.61 -3.50 -16.70
N PRO A 103 12.08 -3.38 -15.47
CA PRO A 103 10.66 -3.55 -15.22
C PRO A 103 9.83 -2.44 -15.86
N HIS A 104 8.60 -2.78 -16.28
CA HIS A 104 7.58 -1.76 -16.57
C HIS A 104 7.28 -0.93 -15.32
N LYS A 105 6.95 0.36 -15.50
CA LYS A 105 6.65 1.31 -14.41
C LYS A 105 5.63 0.81 -13.38
N TYR A 106 4.67 -0.03 -13.81
CA TYR A 106 3.66 -0.60 -12.91
C TYR A 106 4.28 -1.46 -11.78
N TYR A 107 5.35 -2.17 -12.09
CA TYR A 107 6.01 -3.08 -11.15
C TYR A 107 7.06 -2.38 -10.28
N HIS A 108 7.34 -1.10 -10.51
CA HIS A 108 8.23 -0.34 -9.66
C HIS A 108 7.65 -0.21 -8.24
N GLY A 109 8.44 -0.54 -7.23
CA GLY A 109 8.01 -0.53 -5.83
C GLY A 109 7.06 -1.68 -5.46
N ARG A 110 6.91 -2.70 -6.32
CA ARG A 110 6.13 -3.90 -6.00
C ARG A 110 7.04 -4.98 -5.44
N THR A 111 6.50 -5.72 -4.48
CA THR A 111 7.12 -6.90 -3.91
C THR A 111 6.54 -8.14 -4.58
N GLY A 112 7.37 -9.15 -4.80
CA GLY A 112 6.97 -10.42 -5.38
C GLY A 112 7.79 -11.59 -4.85
N ILE A 113 7.46 -12.78 -5.34
CA ILE A 113 8.14 -14.02 -4.97
C ILE A 113 8.92 -14.53 -6.18
N VAL A 114 10.16 -14.94 -5.96
CA VAL A 114 10.99 -15.54 -7.01
C VAL A 114 10.45 -16.93 -7.39
N TYR A 115 10.17 -17.14 -8.68
CA TYR A 115 9.73 -18.45 -9.20
C TYR A 115 10.79 -19.15 -10.04
N ASN A 116 11.68 -18.39 -10.70
CA ASN A 116 12.73 -18.93 -11.55
C ASN A 116 14.01 -18.11 -11.40
N VAL A 117 15.16 -18.75 -11.55
CA VAL A 117 16.47 -18.12 -11.50
C VAL A 117 17.22 -18.48 -12.78
N THR A 118 17.78 -17.46 -13.42
CA THR A 118 18.59 -17.59 -14.64
C THR A 118 19.96 -16.94 -14.41
N PRO A 119 20.97 -17.12 -15.29
CA PRO A 119 22.34 -16.67 -15.01
C PRO A 119 22.51 -15.18 -14.69
N ARG A 120 21.64 -14.31 -15.23
CA ARG A 120 21.73 -12.84 -15.04
C ARG A 120 20.42 -12.20 -14.57
N ALA A 121 19.37 -13.00 -14.42
CA ALA A 121 18.02 -12.51 -14.18
C ALA A 121 17.22 -13.47 -13.30
N VAL A 122 16.18 -12.93 -12.70
CA VAL A 122 15.28 -13.62 -11.79
C VAL A 122 13.85 -13.41 -12.30
N GLY A 123 13.10 -14.50 -12.35
CA GLY A 123 11.67 -14.47 -12.62
C GLY A 123 10.91 -14.23 -11.33
N VAL A 124 10.11 -13.16 -11.29
CA VAL A 124 9.32 -12.75 -10.12
C VAL A 124 7.83 -12.85 -10.43
N LEU A 125 7.07 -13.46 -9.52
CA LEU A 125 5.62 -13.47 -9.49
C LEU A 125 5.13 -12.23 -8.74
N VAL A 126 4.35 -11.38 -9.44
CA VAL A 126 3.75 -10.17 -8.87
C VAL A 126 2.25 -10.19 -9.08
N LYS A 127 1.48 -9.88 -8.03
CA LYS A 127 0.03 -9.72 -8.13
C LYS A 127 -0.28 -8.32 -8.68
N LYS A 128 -0.89 -8.28 -9.87
CA LYS A 128 -1.33 -7.05 -10.54
C LYS A 128 -2.85 -6.96 -10.50
N ILE A 129 -3.38 -5.82 -10.07
CA ILE A 129 -4.81 -5.52 -10.15
C ILE A 129 -5.14 -5.16 -11.60
N VAL A 130 -6.11 -5.86 -12.19
CA VAL A 130 -6.66 -5.56 -13.51
C VAL A 130 -8.18 -5.52 -13.39
N GLY A 131 -8.76 -4.32 -13.46
CA GLY A 131 -10.19 -4.13 -13.19
C GLY A 131 -10.53 -4.54 -11.75
N ASN A 132 -11.41 -5.54 -11.61
CA ASN A 132 -11.93 -6.02 -10.33
C ASN A 132 -11.15 -7.19 -9.70
N ARG A 133 -10.14 -7.76 -10.39
CA ARG A 133 -9.46 -8.98 -9.93
C ARG A 133 -7.93 -8.84 -9.88
N TYR A 134 -7.32 -9.67 -9.03
CA TYR A 134 -5.87 -9.84 -8.98
C TYR A 134 -5.44 -10.91 -9.96
N ILE A 135 -4.50 -10.57 -10.83
CA ILE A 135 -3.88 -11.48 -11.78
C ILE A 135 -2.41 -11.64 -11.41
N GLU A 136 -1.97 -12.88 -11.31
CA GLU A 136 -0.56 -13.20 -11.13
C GLU A 136 0.18 -12.98 -12.45
N LYS A 137 1.20 -12.13 -12.41
CA LYS A 137 2.05 -11.82 -13.56
C LYS A 137 3.46 -12.31 -13.28
N ARG A 138 3.99 -13.09 -14.22
CA ARG A 138 5.39 -13.52 -14.25
C ARG A 138 6.20 -12.44 -14.97
N VAL A 139 7.22 -11.91 -14.30
CA VAL A 139 8.08 -10.85 -14.84
C VAL A 139 9.52 -11.31 -14.75
N ASN A 140 10.23 -11.30 -15.88
CA ASN A 140 11.65 -11.59 -15.94
C ASN A 140 12.44 -10.30 -15.76
N LEU A 141 13.20 -10.19 -14.68
CA LEU A 141 13.91 -8.98 -14.29
C LEU A 141 15.38 -9.30 -14.07
N ARG A 142 16.28 -8.38 -14.41
CA ARG A 142 17.68 -8.57 -14.05
C ARG A 142 17.94 -8.24 -12.58
N VAL A 143 19.05 -8.78 -12.05
CA VAL A 143 19.46 -8.63 -10.66
C VAL A 143 19.67 -7.17 -10.23
N GLU A 144 20.01 -6.26 -11.14
CA GLU A 144 20.24 -4.84 -10.84
C GLU A 144 18.96 -4.09 -10.47
N HIS A 145 17.80 -4.65 -10.82
CA HIS A 145 16.49 -4.08 -10.54
C HIS A 145 15.78 -4.72 -9.35
N ILE A 146 16.45 -5.64 -8.67
CA ILE A 146 15.89 -6.46 -7.59
C ILE A 146 16.66 -6.19 -6.32
N ARG A 147 15.94 -6.20 -5.19
CA ARG A 147 16.53 -6.21 -3.85
C ARG A 147 15.80 -7.23 -2.98
N HIS A 148 16.49 -7.80 -2.00
CA HIS A 148 15.83 -8.60 -0.96
C HIS A 148 14.95 -7.71 -0.08
N SER A 149 13.80 -8.23 0.33
CA SER A 149 12.90 -7.51 1.23
C SER A 149 13.29 -7.70 2.69
N ASN A 150 13.46 -6.60 3.42
CA ASN A 150 13.78 -6.62 4.85
C ASN A 150 12.63 -7.16 5.71
N SER A 151 11.40 -7.07 5.22
CA SER A 151 10.19 -7.58 5.90
C SER A 151 10.29 -9.07 6.24
N ARG A 152 10.88 -9.87 5.34
CA ARG A 152 11.09 -11.30 5.56
C ARG A 152 12.23 -11.57 6.54
N GLN A 153 13.29 -10.76 6.51
CA GLN A 153 14.42 -10.91 7.43
C GLN A 153 13.98 -10.69 8.88
N ASP A 154 13.23 -9.62 9.15
CA ASP A 154 12.69 -9.34 10.48
C ASP A 154 11.80 -10.49 11.00
N PHE A 155 10.93 -11.02 10.13
CA PHE A 155 10.12 -12.20 10.45
C PHE A 155 10.98 -13.42 10.82
N LEU A 156 12.03 -13.72 10.04
CA LEU A 156 12.90 -14.86 10.28
C LEU A 156 13.73 -14.70 11.57
N THR A 157 14.24 -13.50 11.84
CA THR A 157 14.95 -13.18 13.09
C THR A 157 14.05 -13.42 14.29
N ARG A 158 12.78 -12.98 14.22
CA ARG A 158 11.80 -13.22 15.28
C ARG A 158 11.44 -14.69 15.44
N VAL A 159 11.30 -15.45 14.36
CA VAL A 159 11.03 -16.91 14.45
C VAL A 159 12.17 -17.62 15.17
N LYS A 160 13.42 -17.24 14.90
CA LYS A 160 14.60 -17.78 15.59
C LYS A 160 14.60 -17.41 17.07
N ALA A 161 14.36 -16.14 17.40
CA ALA A 161 14.28 -15.67 18.79
C ALA A 161 13.19 -16.42 19.58
N ASN A 162 11.99 -16.54 19.00
CA ASN A 162 10.89 -17.28 19.62
C ASN A 162 11.22 -18.75 19.84
N ALA A 163 11.92 -19.39 18.91
CA ALA A 163 12.32 -20.80 19.06
C ALA A 163 13.32 -20.99 20.21
N VAL A 164 14.24 -20.03 20.43
CA VAL A 164 15.18 -20.04 21.56
C VAL A 164 14.42 -19.86 22.87
N THR A 165 13.61 -18.81 22.99
CA THR A 165 12.80 -18.54 24.19
C THR A 165 11.86 -19.71 24.51
N SER A 166 11.29 -20.36 23.50
CA SER A 166 10.44 -21.53 23.69
C SER A 166 11.18 -22.72 24.29
N LYS A 167 12.45 -22.93 23.93
CA LYS A 167 13.27 -24.01 24.47
C LYS A 167 13.64 -23.71 25.92
N GLU A 168 14.11 -22.49 26.19
CA GLU A 168 14.46 -22.02 27.54
C GLU A 168 13.26 -22.07 28.50
N ALA A 169 12.08 -21.65 28.04
CA ALA A 169 10.85 -21.71 28.83
C ALA A 169 10.43 -23.15 29.15
N LYS A 170 10.63 -24.08 28.19
CA LYS A 170 10.35 -25.50 28.41
C LYS A 170 11.31 -26.13 29.42
N GLU A 171 12.59 -25.75 29.39
CA GLU A 171 13.61 -26.21 30.34
C GLU A 171 13.35 -25.67 31.76
N LYS A 172 12.91 -24.41 31.87
CA LYS A 172 12.56 -23.78 33.16
C LYS A 172 11.16 -24.16 33.68
N GLY A 173 10.30 -24.70 32.83
CA GLY A 173 8.90 -25.01 33.16
C GLY A 173 7.97 -23.80 33.20
N GLU A 174 8.42 -22.62 32.74
CA GLU A 174 7.64 -21.38 32.72
C GLU A 174 6.79 -21.27 31.45
N LYS A 175 5.58 -20.68 31.57
CA LYS A 175 4.72 -20.41 30.41
C LYS A 175 4.96 -19.00 29.89
N VAL A 176 5.60 -18.87 28.72
CA VAL A 176 5.86 -17.57 28.07
C VAL A 176 4.93 -17.34 26.87
N SER A 177 4.31 -16.15 26.79
CA SER A 177 3.52 -15.72 25.63
C SER A 177 4.44 -15.16 24.53
N MET A 178 4.41 -15.77 23.34
CA MET A 178 5.24 -15.37 22.19
C MET A 178 4.50 -14.49 21.17
N LYS A 179 3.23 -14.16 21.45
CA LYS A 179 2.40 -13.32 20.58
C LYS A 179 2.78 -11.85 20.78
N ARG A 180 2.77 -11.08 19.70
CA ARG A 180 2.95 -9.63 19.76
C ARG A 180 1.70 -8.98 20.35
N VAL A 181 1.91 -7.97 21.17
CA VAL A 181 0.86 -7.12 21.75
C VAL A 181 1.01 -5.72 21.15
N PRO A 182 -0.08 -5.00 20.82
CA PRO A 182 0.00 -3.59 20.46
C PRO A 182 0.54 -2.75 21.64
N GLY A 183 0.88 -1.49 21.37
CA GLY A 183 1.27 -0.54 22.43
C GLY A 183 0.17 -0.44 23.49
N LEU A 184 0.49 -0.91 24.69
CA LEU A 184 -0.40 -0.82 25.86
C LEU A 184 -0.40 0.61 26.41
N PRO A 185 -1.43 1.02 27.17
CA PRO A 185 -1.38 2.27 27.91
C PRO A 185 -0.13 2.30 28.79
N ARG A 186 0.49 3.47 28.91
CA ARG A 186 1.66 3.65 29.78
C ARG A 186 1.27 3.25 31.20
N ALA A 187 2.10 2.42 31.82
CA ALA A 187 1.94 2.15 33.25
C ALA A 187 2.10 3.44 34.05
N GLY A 188 1.39 3.55 35.18
CA GLY A 188 1.64 4.63 36.12
C GLY A 188 3.09 4.58 36.59
N TYR A 189 3.77 5.72 36.55
CA TYR A 189 5.15 5.85 37.02
C TYR A 189 5.28 7.15 37.80
N THR A 190 6.16 7.15 38.80
CA THR A 190 6.46 8.33 39.59
C THR A 190 7.62 9.09 38.95
N LEU A 191 7.47 10.41 38.87
CA LEU A 191 8.53 11.33 38.45
C LEU A 191 9.12 11.98 39.69
N SER A 192 10.43 11.85 39.88
CA SER A 192 11.15 12.55 40.96
C SER A 192 11.39 14.01 40.55
N ALA A 193 11.13 14.94 41.47
CA ALA A 193 11.33 16.37 41.28
C ALA A 193 12.68 16.88 41.82
N ALA A 194 13.58 15.99 42.30
CA ALA A 194 14.84 16.39 42.90
C ALA A 194 15.75 17.16 41.92
N ASP A 195 15.97 16.59 40.72
CA ASP A 195 16.85 17.16 39.69
C ASP A 195 16.06 17.76 38.50
N ASN A 196 14.73 17.68 38.54
CA ASN A 196 13.85 18.09 37.44
C ASN A 196 12.72 19.00 37.97
N GLN A 197 13.08 20.24 38.29
CA GLN A 197 12.13 21.26 38.71
C GLN A 197 11.20 21.64 37.55
N PRO A 198 9.87 21.71 37.76
CA PRO A 198 8.94 22.07 36.70
C PRO A 198 9.17 23.51 36.22
N GLN A 199 9.50 23.67 34.94
CA GLN A 199 9.66 24.99 34.34
C GLN A 199 8.29 25.57 33.96
N THR A 200 7.97 26.76 34.47
CA THR A 200 6.77 27.51 34.08
C THR A 200 7.00 28.15 32.71
N LEU A 201 6.09 27.90 31.77
CA LEU A 201 6.12 28.49 30.43
C LEU A 201 5.03 29.57 30.31
N VAL A 202 5.34 30.67 29.62
CA VAL A 202 4.42 31.79 29.35
C VAL A 202 4.15 31.85 27.85
N PRO A 203 2.90 32.14 27.40
CA PRO A 203 2.61 32.29 25.98
C PRO A 203 3.46 33.42 25.36
N VAL A 204 4.01 33.15 24.17
CA VAL A 204 4.79 34.12 23.41
C VAL A 204 3.84 35.16 22.79
N PRO A 205 4.17 36.47 22.85
CA PRO A 205 3.36 37.51 22.22
C PRO A 205 3.36 37.41 20.69
N TYR A 206 2.34 38.00 20.07
CA TYR A 206 2.23 38.08 18.62
C TYR A 206 3.32 39.00 18.05
N GLU A 207 4.05 38.53 17.04
CA GLU A 207 5.07 39.28 16.32
C GLU A 207 4.80 39.29 14.80
N THR A 208 5.14 40.40 14.14
CA THR A 208 4.94 40.63 12.70
C THR A 208 6.24 40.51 11.89
N THR A 209 7.24 39.78 12.37
CA THR A 209 8.52 39.59 11.67
C THR A 209 8.30 38.74 10.41
N ILE A 210 8.50 39.38 9.24
CA ILE A 210 8.47 38.77 7.90
C ILE A 210 9.90 38.48 7.45
#